data_AF-A0A9E8MWP6-F1
#
_entry.id   AF-A0A9E8MWP6-F1
#
_cell.length_a   1.000
_cell.length_b   1.000
_cell.length_c   1.000
_cell.angle_alpha   90.00
_cell.angle_beta   90.00
_cell.angle_gamma   90.00
#
_symmetry.space_group_name_H-M   'P 1'
#
loop_
_entity.id
_entity.type
_entity.pdbx_description
1 polymer ?
#
loop_
_entity_poly.entity_id
_entity_poly.type
_entity_poly.pdbx_seq_one_letter_code
_entity_poly.pdbx_strand_id
1 'polypeptide(L)'
;MTFPIIDISTKKWNYEDLMEYVCYDEYIYTNKDSVFEKYYKDKLFCDGNGQIYKAIGKAEMTEEWRNWLRFIPNVWKTKIVFKNMYKEMPIEELRTFLLERISDLKQDDFTRQWKVDVQKAKTHSELINDK
;
A
#
# COMPACT_ATOMS: atom_id res chain seq x y z
N MET A 1 -8.84 -0.59 10.35
CA MET A 1 -7.99 -0.29 9.20
C MET A 1 -8.89 0.22 8.10
N THR A 2 -8.61 1.42 7.61
CA THR A 2 -9.38 2.09 6.56
C THR A 2 -8.53 2.18 5.30
N PHE A 3 -8.93 1.51 4.23
CA PHE A 3 -8.25 1.62 2.95
C PHE A 3 -8.58 2.96 2.26
N PRO A 4 -7.69 3.49 1.40
CA PRO A 4 -6.39 2.91 1.02
C PRO A 4 -5.35 2.99 2.15
N ILE A 5 -4.32 2.15 2.08
CA ILE A 5 -3.15 2.19 2.96
C ILE A 5 -1.87 2.30 2.13
N ILE A 6 -0.83 2.90 2.69
CA ILE A 6 0.42 3.18 1.97
C ILE A 6 1.65 2.73 2.74
N ASP A 7 2.64 2.16 2.05
CA ASP A 7 3.93 1.74 2.60
C ASP A 7 4.73 2.97 3.07
N ILE A 8 4.95 3.05 4.38
CA ILE A 8 5.76 4.10 5.04
C ILE A 8 7.16 3.62 5.46
N SER A 9 7.53 2.39 5.07
CA SER A 9 8.83 1.77 5.38
C SER A 9 9.82 1.85 4.24
N THR A 10 9.33 1.82 2.99
CA THR A 10 10.20 1.91 1.82
C THR A 10 10.83 3.30 1.73
N LYS A 11 12.17 3.35 1.79
CA LYS A 11 12.95 4.60 1.81
C LYS A 11 13.20 5.22 0.44
N LYS A 12 13.02 4.45 -0.63
CA LYS A 12 13.24 4.92 -2.00
C LYS A 12 12.24 4.27 -2.93
N TRP A 13 11.39 5.07 -3.54
CA TRP A 13 10.44 4.55 -4.51
C TRP A 13 11.06 4.42 -5.88
N ASN A 14 10.61 3.42 -6.63
CA ASN A 14 10.91 3.26 -8.03
C ASN A 14 9.59 3.10 -8.81
N TYR A 15 9.63 3.40 -10.12
CA TYR A 15 8.43 3.41 -10.95
C TYR A 15 7.83 2.00 -11.16
N GLU A 16 8.68 0.97 -11.18
CA GLU A 16 8.28 -0.41 -11.45
C GLU A 16 7.42 -1.00 -10.32
N ASP A 17 7.63 -0.52 -9.09
CA ASP A 17 7.00 -1.03 -7.88
C ASP A 17 5.87 -0.12 -7.35
N LEU A 18 5.48 0.95 -8.08
CA LEU A 18 4.50 1.94 -7.60
C LEU A 18 3.17 1.32 -7.13
N MET A 19 2.68 0.32 -7.88
CA MET A 19 1.45 -0.38 -7.58
C MET A 19 1.50 -1.18 -6.26
N GLU A 20 2.70 -1.50 -5.77
CA GLU A 20 2.91 -2.28 -4.55
C GLU A 20 3.02 -1.38 -3.31
N TYR A 21 3.27 -0.08 -3.48
CA TYR A 21 3.36 0.85 -2.35
C TYR A 21 2.00 1.29 -1.80
N VAL A 22 0.94 1.18 -2.59
CA VAL A 22 -0.43 1.53 -2.18
C VAL A 22 -1.32 0.30 -2.26
N CYS A 23 -2.01 -0.01 -1.16
CA CYS A 23 -3.01 -1.08 -1.16
C CYS A 23 -4.40 -0.45 -1.04
N TYR A 24 -5.29 -0.85 -1.94
CA TYR A 24 -6.69 -0.43 -1.95
C TYR A 24 -7.62 -1.44 -1.24
N ASP A 25 -7.10 -2.63 -0.98
CA ASP A 25 -7.74 -3.66 -0.16
C ASP A 25 -6.67 -4.52 0.56
N GLU A 26 -7.13 -5.50 1.33
CA GLU A 26 -6.29 -6.40 2.11
C GLU A 26 -5.74 -7.59 1.31
N TYR A 27 -5.87 -7.58 -0.01
CA TYR A 27 -5.55 -8.72 -0.87
C TYR A 27 -4.36 -8.44 -1.77
N ILE A 28 -3.51 -9.47 -1.93
CA ILE A 28 -2.53 -9.55 -3.02
C ILE A 28 -3.05 -10.55 -4.05
N TYR A 29 -3.05 -10.15 -5.32
CA TYR A 29 -3.56 -10.97 -6.43
C TYR A 29 -2.49 -11.94 -6.95
N THR A 30 -1.76 -12.54 -6.02
CA THR A 30 -0.75 -13.56 -6.24
C THR A 30 -0.55 -14.41 -4.98
N ASN A 31 -0.08 -15.65 -5.16
CA ASN A 31 0.34 -16.52 -4.06
C ASN A 31 1.85 -16.59 -3.89
N LYS A 32 2.63 -15.94 -4.75
CA LYS A 32 4.09 -15.97 -4.68
C LYS A 32 4.60 -15.41 -3.35
N ASP A 33 5.28 -16.24 -2.57
CA ASP A 33 5.92 -15.83 -1.31
C ASP A 33 6.90 -14.68 -1.53
N SER A 34 7.65 -14.70 -2.64
CA SER A 34 8.61 -13.66 -2.97
C SER A 34 8.00 -12.26 -3.07
N VAL A 35 6.74 -12.15 -3.51
CA VAL A 35 6.04 -10.86 -3.57
C VAL A 35 5.72 -10.38 -2.16
N PHE A 36 5.17 -11.26 -1.31
CA PHE A 36 4.90 -10.92 0.09
C PHE A 36 6.17 -10.50 0.84
N GLU A 37 7.24 -11.29 0.70
CA GLU A 37 8.53 -11.04 1.35
C GLU A 37 9.16 -9.72 0.89
N LYS A 38 9.09 -9.39 -0.40
CA LYS A 38 9.66 -8.14 -0.95
C LYS A 38 8.86 -6.90 -0.55
N TYR A 39 7.53 -6.96 -0.69
CA TYR A 39 6.70 -5.76 -0.66
C TYR A 39 5.95 -5.53 0.64
N TYR A 40 5.75 -6.56 1.47
CA TYR A 40 4.84 -6.47 2.61
C TYR A 40 5.47 -6.89 3.92
N LYS A 41 6.23 -7.98 3.96
CA LYS A 41 6.71 -8.56 5.20
C LYS A 41 7.45 -7.54 6.06
N ASP A 42 7.01 -7.46 7.31
CA ASP A 42 7.54 -6.57 8.34
C ASP A 42 7.47 -5.07 8.04
N LYS A 43 6.87 -4.68 6.92
CA LYS A 43 6.66 -3.28 6.57
C LYS A 43 5.50 -2.67 7.36
N LEU A 44 5.66 -1.38 7.61
CA LEU A 44 4.68 -0.49 8.20
C LEU A 44 3.88 0.21 7.09
N PHE A 45 2.57 0.30 7.32
CA PHE A 45 1.62 0.96 6.46
C PHE A 45 0.83 1.98 7.26
N CYS A 46 0.59 3.16 6.68
CA CYS A 46 -0.35 4.15 7.20
C CYS A 46 -1.69 4.00 6.49
N ASP A 47 -2.79 3.95 7.24
CA ASP A 47 -4.14 3.86 6.68
C ASP A 47 -4.78 5.24 6.41
N GLY A 48 -5.94 5.26 5.76
CA GLY A 48 -6.68 6.48 5.41
C GLY A 48 -7.17 7.32 6.58
N ASN A 49 -7.01 6.84 7.82
CA ASN A 49 -7.28 7.54 9.07
C ASN A 49 -6.00 7.84 9.87
N GLY A 50 -4.82 7.65 9.28
CA GLY A 50 -3.53 7.91 9.92
C GLY A 50 -3.04 6.79 10.83
N GLN A 51 -3.75 5.67 10.97
CA GLN A 51 -3.36 4.59 11.88
C GLN A 51 -2.26 3.72 11.25
N ILE A 52 -1.26 3.35 12.05
CA ILE A 52 -0.12 2.56 11.60
C ILE A 52 -0.36 1.06 11.84
N TYR A 53 -0.15 0.28 10.78
CA TYR A 53 -0.22 -1.18 10.79
C TYR A 53 1.10 -1.78 10.35
N LYS A 54 1.43 -2.96 10.88
CA LYS A 54 2.54 -3.79 10.40
C LYS A 54 1.99 -5.00 9.67
N ALA A 55 2.46 -5.29 8.47
CA ALA A 55 2.17 -6.55 7.80
C ALA A 55 3.00 -7.68 8.44
N ILE A 56 2.32 -8.63 9.08
CA ILE A 56 2.94 -9.70 9.89
C ILE A 56 2.85 -11.08 9.24
N GLY A 57 2.08 -11.21 8.16
CA GLY A 57 1.92 -12.49 7.48
C GLY A 57 0.93 -12.39 6.33
N LYS A 58 0.65 -13.53 5.72
CA LYS A 58 -0.40 -13.69 4.73
C LYS A 58 -1.18 -14.97 5.02
N ALA A 59 -2.47 -14.96 4.72
CA ALA A 59 -3.36 -16.08 4.89
C ALA A 59 -3.87 -16.53 3.52
N GLU A 60 -3.68 -17.81 3.21
CA GLU A 60 -4.30 -18.42 2.05
C GLU A 60 -5.81 -18.41 2.21
N MET A 61 -6.49 -18.22 1.09
CA MET A 61 -7.92 -18.30 1.02
C MET A 61 -8.34 -19.77 0.90
N THR A 62 -8.78 -20.37 2.01
CA THR A 62 -9.04 -21.82 2.14
C THR A 62 -10.35 -22.32 1.53
N GLU A 63 -11.03 -21.50 0.72
CA GLU A 63 -12.33 -21.88 0.15
C GLU A 63 -12.13 -22.86 -1.02
N GLU A 64 -12.68 -24.08 -0.88
CA GLU A 64 -12.48 -25.19 -1.84
C GLU A 64 -12.88 -24.84 -3.29
N TRP A 65 -13.88 -23.99 -3.48
CA TRP A 65 -14.32 -23.57 -4.81
C TRP A 65 -13.26 -22.75 -5.56
N ARG A 66 -12.36 -22.05 -4.84
CA ARG A 66 -11.27 -21.28 -5.48
C ARG A 66 -10.22 -22.18 -6.11
N ASN A 67 -10.01 -23.38 -5.55
CA ASN A 67 -9.16 -24.39 -6.18
C ASN A 67 -9.76 -24.90 -7.49
N TRP A 68 -11.09 -25.05 -7.53
CA TRP A 68 -11.79 -25.43 -8.75
C TRP A 68 -11.71 -24.33 -9.84
N LEU A 69 -11.78 -23.06 -9.44
CA LEU A 69 -11.70 -21.89 -10.34
C LEU A 69 -10.29 -21.32 -10.51
N ARG A 70 -9.23 -22.09 -10.22
CA ARG A 70 -7.82 -21.63 -10.29
C ARG A 70 -7.38 -21.11 -11.66
N PHE A 71 -8.10 -21.46 -12.71
CA PHE A 71 -7.83 -21.05 -14.09
C PHE A 71 -8.32 -19.63 -14.41
N ILE A 72 -9.17 -19.03 -13.55
CA ILE A 72 -9.68 -17.68 -13.76
C ILE A 72 -8.68 -16.68 -13.16
N PRO A 73 -8.20 -15.69 -13.95
CA PRO A 73 -7.38 -14.60 -13.43
C PRO A 73 -8.03 -13.90 -12.23
N ASN A 74 -7.23 -13.49 -11.24
CA ASN A 74 -7.67 -12.81 -10.02
C ASN A 74 -8.53 -13.62 -9.03
N VAL A 75 -8.81 -14.91 -9.30
CA VAL A 75 -9.47 -15.79 -8.33
C VAL A 75 -8.51 -16.24 -7.22
N TRP A 76 -7.23 -16.39 -7.56
CA TRP A 76 -6.17 -16.62 -6.57
C TRP A 76 -5.70 -15.30 -5.99
N LYS A 77 -6.18 -15.01 -4.78
CA LYS A 77 -5.72 -13.90 -3.96
C LYS A 77 -5.32 -14.40 -2.58
N THR A 78 -4.33 -13.75 -1.99
CA THR A 78 -3.91 -14.02 -0.62
C THR A 78 -4.26 -12.81 0.24
N LYS A 79 -4.80 -13.03 1.43
CA LYS A 79 -5.10 -11.92 2.35
C LYS A 79 -3.84 -11.57 3.14
N ILE A 80 -3.45 -10.30 3.17
CA ILE A 80 -2.38 -9.83 4.05
C ILE A 80 -2.93 -9.70 5.48
N VAL A 81 -2.14 -10.16 6.45
CA VAL A 81 -2.46 -10.03 7.87
C VAL A 81 -1.75 -8.81 8.43
N PHE A 82 -2.53 -7.80 8.79
CA PHE A 82 -2.05 -6.56 9.39
C PHE A 82 -2.26 -6.56 10.90
N LYS A 83 -1.23 -6.15 11.64
CA LYS A 83 -1.29 -5.90 13.09
C LYS A 83 -1.30 -4.40 13.34
N ASN A 84 -2.32 -3.90 14.04
CA ASN A 84 -2.35 -2.50 14.48
C ASN A 84 -1.19 -2.25 15.46
N MET A 85 -0.45 -1.17 15.25
CA MET A 85 0.71 -0.80 16.07
C MET A 85 0.34 0.14 17.24
N TYR A 86 -0.93 0.53 17.34
CA TYR A 86 -1.48 1.51 18.28
C TYR A 86 -0.72 2.83 18.22
N LYS A 87 -0.36 3.23 17.00
CA LYS A 87 0.32 4.48 16.68
C LYS A 87 -0.42 5.16 15.55
N GLU A 88 -0.36 6.48 15.56
CA GLU A 88 -0.92 7.34 14.53
C GLU A 88 0.21 8.16 13.91
N MET A 89 0.18 8.28 12.59
CA MET A 89 1.04 9.18 11.84
C MET A 89 0.26 10.47 11.59
N PRO A 90 0.71 11.65 12.03
CA PRO A 90 0.07 12.92 11.71
C PRO A 90 0.02 13.17 10.19
N ILE A 91 -1.00 13.92 9.74
CA ILE A 91 -1.19 14.22 8.32
C ILE A 91 0.04 14.88 7.66
N GLU A 92 0.67 15.83 8.36
CA GLU A 92 1.84 16.52 7.84
C GLU A 92 3.09 15.62 7.78
N GLU A 93 3.22 14.67 8.70
CA GLU A 93 4.29 13.67 8.65
C GLU A 93 4.13 12.76 7.41
N LEU A 94 2.90 12.28 7.16
CA LEU A 94 2.62 11.50 5.96
C LEU A 94 2.83 12.33 4.68
N ARG A 95 2.40 13.60 4.67
CA ARG A 95 2.59 14.50 3.52
C ARG A 95 4.07 14.68 3.20
N THR A 96 4.90 14.98 4.19
CA THR A 96 6.35 15.10 4.01
C THR A 96 6.94 13.81 3.46
N PHE A 97 6.58 12.66 4.05
CA PHE A 97 7.02 11.36 3.56
C PHE A 97 6.68 11.16 2.07
N LEU A 98 5.43 11.42 1.66
CA LEU A 98 5.01 11.25 0.26
C LEU A 98 5.73 12.20 -0.68
N LEU A 99 5.90 13.48 -0.32
CA LEU A 99 6.63 14.43 -1.15
C LEU A 99 8.10 14.02 -1.36
N GLU A 100 8.74 13.46 -0.33
CA GLU A 100 10.08 12.87 -0.46
C GLU A 100 10.08 11.68 -1.42
N ARG A 101 9.14 10.74 -1.26
CA ARG A 101 9.08 9.53 -2.08
C ARG A 101 8.75 9.81 -3.54
N ILE A 102 7.83 10.73 -3.83
CA ILE A 102 7.52 11.16 -5.19
C ILE A 102 8.74 11.87 -5.83
N SER A 103 9.62 12.47 -5.01
CA SER A 103 10.85 13.08 -5.51
C SER A 103 11.92 12.05 -5.91
N ASP A 104 11.82 10.79 -5.45
CA ASP A 104 12.69 9.70 -5.90
C ASP A 104 12.38 9.25 -7.34
N LEU A 105 11.16 9.54 -7.83
CA LEU A 105 10.67 9.11 -9.13
C LEU A 105 11.16 9.99 -10.27
N LYS A 106 10.98 9.52 -11.51
CA LYS A 106 11.21 10.34 -12.71
C LYS A 106 10.29 11.57 -12.66
N GLN A 107 10.87 12.76 -12.81
CA GLN A 107 10.10 14.00 -12.76
C GLN A 107 9.49 14.31 -14.13
N ASP A 108 8.20 14.06 -14.26
CA ASP A 108 7.34 14.25 -15.43
C ASP A 108 6.01 14.90 -15.00
N ASP A 109 5.09 15.08 -15.94
CA ASP A 109 3.84 15.79 -15.64
C ASP A 109 2.96 15.02 -14.64
N PHE A 110 3.01 13.69 -14.66
CA PHE A 110 2.31 12.85 -13.69
C PHE A 110 2.83 13.09 -12.26
N THR A 111 4.14 12.95 -12.03
CA THR A 111 4.73 13.15 -10.69
C THR A 111 4.64 14.59 -10.18
N ARG A 112 4.65 15.59 -11.09
CA ARG A 112 4.40 17.00 -10.74
C ARG A 112 2.97 17.21 -10.29
N GLN A 113 2.00 16.65 -11.01
CA GLN A 113 0.59 16.75 -10.65
C GLN A 113 0.32 16.05 -9.32
N TRP A 114 0.87 14.86 -9.13
CA TRP A 114 0.76 14.12 -7.87
C TRP A 114 1.30 14.92 -6.67
N LYS A 115 2.44 15.60 -6.80
CA LYS A 115 2.94 16.51 -5.75
C LYS A 115 1.97 17.65 -5.42
N VAL A 116 1.34 18.24 -6.44
CA VAL A 116 0.34 19.30 -6.24
C VAL A 116 -0.88 18.77 -5.50
N ASP A 117 -1.33 17.56 -5.82
CA ASP A 117 -2.49 16.94 -5.17
C ASP A 117 -2.16 16.57 -3.72
N VAL A 118 -0.97 16.01 -3.48
CA VAL A 118 -0.43 15.77 -2.12
C VAL A 118 -0.33 17.07 -1.33
N GLN A 119 0.00 18.21 -1.92
CA GLN A 119 0.04 19.49 -1.19
C GLN A 119 -1.35 20.03 -0.84
N LYS A 120 -2.37 19.72 -1.64
CA LYS A 120 -3.74 20.20 -1.46
C LYS A 120 -4.59 19.30 -0.54
N ALA A 121 -4.20 18.04 -0.38
CA ALA A 121 -4.92 17.06 0.42
C ALA A 121 -5.09 17.51 1.88
N LYS A 122 -6.29 17.33 2.42
CA LYS A 122 -6.70 17.74 3.79
C LYS A 122 -6.86 16.55 4.74
N THR A 123 -6.83 15.33 4.22
CA THR A 123 -6.96 14.09 5.00
C THR A 123 -5.91 13.07 4.58
N HIS A 124 -5.62 12.08 5.43
CA HIS A 124 -4.74 10.95 5.07
C HIS A 124 -5.27 10.18 3.87
N SER A 125 -6.59 9.93 3.80
CA SER A 125 -7.18 9.26 2.65
C SER A 125 -6.99 10.04 1.36
N GLU A 126 -7.07 11.38 1.38
CA GLU A 126 -6.79 12.23 0.21
C GLU A 126 -5.29 12.25 -0.15
N LEU A 127 -4.39 12.09 0.83
CA LEU A 127 -2.95 11.97 0.58
C LEU A 127 -2.60 10.67 -0.15
N ILE A 128 -3.29 9.58 0.22
CA ILE A 128 -2.99 8.23 -0.28
C ILE A 128 -3.67 7.96 -1.62
N ASN A 129 -4.89 8.46 -1.83
CA ASN A 129 -5.60 8.28 -3.09
C ASN A 129 -4.97 9.12 -4.19
N ASP A 130 -4.45 8.45 -5.21
CA ASP A 130 -4.20 9.06 -6.51
C ASP A 130 -5.55 9.27 -7.22
N LYS A 131 -5.78 10.45 -7.80
CA LYS A 131 -7.03 10.77 -8.52
C LYS A 131 -6.83 10.69 -10.02
#